data_AF-A0A7I7QIC7-F1
#
_entry.id   AF-A0A7I7QIC7-F1
#
_cell.length_a   1.000
_cell.length_b   1.000
_cell.length_c   1.000
_cell.angle_alpha   90.00
_cell.angle_beta   90.00
_cell.angle_gamma   90.00
#
_symmetry.space_group_name_H-M   'P 1'
#
loop_
_entity.id
_entity.type
_entity.pdbx_description
1 polymer ?
#
loop_
_entity_poly.entity_id
_entity_poly.type
_entity_poly.pdbx_seq_one_letter_code
_entity_poly.pdbx_strand_id
1 'polypeptide(L)' 'MEQQSTPPPTPKDATEATEEQRELQDELDHQKGVDPDGPGLQQSRRQLADET' A
#
# COMPACT_ATOMS: atom_id res chain seq x y z
N MET A 1 29.06 6.50 3.41
CA MET A 1 28.25 5.33 3.07
C MET A 1 27.52 5.68 1.78
N GLU A 2 28.10 5.34 0.63
CA GLU A 2 27.47 5.60 -0.66
C GLU A 2 26.46 4.47 -0.90
N GLN A 3 25.18 4.76 -0.66
CA GLN A 3 24.08 3.86 -1.00
C GLN A 3 23.97 3.88 -2.53
N GLN A 4 24.65 2.96 -3.22
CA GLN A 4 24.40 2.69 -4.62
C GLN A 4 23.02 2.04 -4.73
N SER A 5 21.97 2.86 -4.65
CA SER A 5 20.62 2.47 -5.04
C SER A 5 20.59 2.41 -6.56
N THR A 6 21.14 1.33 -7.13
CA THR A 6 20.74 0.95 -8.48
C THR A 6 19.22 0.78 -8.44
N PRO A 7 18.45 1.60 -9.18
CA PRO A 7 17.00 1.45 -9.17
C PRO A 7 16.68 0.01 -9.59
N PRO A 8 15.64 -0.61 -9.00
CA PRO A 8 15.24 -1.94 -9.40
C PRO A 8 15.00 -1.96 -10.91
N PRO A 9 15.23 -3.10 -11.57
CA PRO A 9 15.04 -3.22 -13.01
C PRO A 9 13.65 -2.73 -13.38
N THR A 10 13.58 -1.90 -14.42
CA THR A 10 12.31 -1.36 -14.91
C THR A 10 11.34 -2.52 -15.15
N PRO A 11 10.14 -2.51 -14.55
CA PRO A 11 9.22 -3.63 -14.68
C PRO A 11 8.81 -3.80 -16.14
N LYS A 12 8.65 -5.06 -16.57
CA LYS A 12 8.22 -5.40 -17.94
C LYS A 12 6.87 -4.77 -18.28
N ASP A 13 6.01 -4.64 -17.27
CA ASP A 13 4.75 -3.91 -17.31
C ASP A 13 4.61 -3.14 -15.99
N ALA A 14 4.46 -1.81 -16.07
CA ALA A 14 4.30 -0.96 -14.89
C ALA A 14 2.88 -0.98 -14.30
N THR A 15 1.94 -1.66 -14.96
CA THR A 15 0.58 -1.89 -14.47
C THR A 15 0.48 -3.15 -13.60
N GLU A 16 1.49 -4.03 -13.66
CA GLU A 16 1.57 -5.26 -12.87
C GLU A 16 2.51 -5.09 -11.68
N ALA A 17 2.12 -5.64 -10.53
CA ALA A 17 3.02 -5.74 -9.38
C ALA A 17 4.13 -6.76 -9.65
N THR A 18 5.31 -6.57 -9.05
CA THR A 18 6.35 -7.62 -9.04
C THR A 18 5.96 -8.76 -8.10
N GLU A 19 6.60 -9.92 -8.21
CA GLU A 19 6.33 -11.06 -7.30
C GLU A 19 6.61 -10.69 -5.84
N GLU A 20 7.76 -10.05 -5.58
CA GLU A 20 8.12 -9.57 -4.24
C GLU A 20 7.09 -8.59 -3.68
N GLN A 21 6.56 -7.70 -4.52
CA GLN A 21 5.51 -6.76 -4.11
C GLN A 21 4.19 -7.48 -3.80
N ARG A 22 3.84 -8.53 -4.56
CA ARG A 22 2.64 -9.35 -4.29
C ARG A 22 2.77 -10.10 -2.96
N GLU A 23 3.89 -10.77 -2.74
CA GLU A 23 4.14 -11.52 -1.49
C GLU A 23 4.12 -10.58 -0.28
N LEU A 24 4.74 -9.40 -0.39
CA LEU A 24 4.70 -8.38 0.65
C LEU A 24 3.27 -7.86 0.89
N GLN A 25 2.50 -7.64 -0.18
CA GLN A 25 1.13 -7.17 -0.06
C GLN A 25 0.24 -8.21 0.64
N ASP A 26 0.38 -9.50 0.29
CA ASP A 26 -0.32 -10.60 0.94
C ASP A 26 0.06 -10.68 2.43
N GLU A 27 1.35 -10.55 2.78
CA GLU A 27 1.80 -10.53 4.17
C GLU A 27 1.19 -9.36 4.96
N LEU A 28 1.12 -8.18 4.36
CA LEU A 28 0.52 -7.00 4.97
C LEU A 28 -0.99 -7.16 5.12
N ASP A 29 -1.69 -7.69 4.11
CA ASP A 29 -3.14 -7.87 4.14
C ASP A 29 -3.57 -8.93 5.16
N HIS A 30 -2.78 -9.98 5.37
CA HIS A 30 -2.97 -10.91 6.49
C HIS A 30 -2.81 -10.25 7.86
N GLN A 31 -1.98 -9.19 7.97
CA GLN A 31 -1.81 -8.41 9.20
C GLN A 31 -2.94 -7.38 9.42
N LYS A 32 -3.64 -6.93 8.37
CA LYS A 32 -4.69 -5.89 8.47
C LYS A 32 -5.99 -6.32 9.13
N GLY A 33 -6.16 -7.61 9.43
CA GLY A 33 -7.38 -8.13 10.07
C GLY A 33 -7.59 -7.73 11.55
N VAL A 34 -6.65 -7.00 12.17
CA VAL A 34 -6.65 -6.79 13.64
C VAL A 34 -6.36 -5.34 14.06
N ASP A 35 -6.35 -4.37 13.14
CA ASP A 35 -6.23 -2.96 13.54
C ASP A 35 -7.61 -2.28 13.57
N PRO A 36 -8.31 -2.25 14.72
CA PRO A 36 -9.59 -1.55 14.85
C PRO A 36 -9.47 -0.02 14.64
N ASP A 37 -8.26 0.53 14.65
CA ASP A 37 -7.94 1.95 14.44
C ASP A 37 -7.28 2.20 13.07
N GLY A 38 -7.32 1.21 12.17
CA GLY A 38 -6.75 1.30 10.84
C GLY A 38 -7.23 2.54 10.07
N PRO A 39 -6.35 3.22 9.32
CA PRO A 39 -6.71 4.43 8.58
C PRO A 39 -7.83 4.11 7.59
N GLY A 40 -8.94 4.83 7.69
CA GLY A 40 -10.15 4.61 6.88
C GLY A 40 -11.29 3.86 7.60
N LEU A 41 -11.02 3.15 8.70
CA LEU A 41 -12.07 2.42 9.44
C LEU A 41 -12.99 3.35 10.24
N GLN A 42 -12.44 4.48 10.70
CA GLN A 42 -13.20 5.50 11.43
C GLN A 42 -13.74 6.62 10.52
N GLN A 43 -13.50 6.56 9.20
CA GLN A 43 -13.92 7.59 8.24
C GLN A 43 -15.31 7.22 7.69
N SER A 44 -16.36 7.73 8.32
CA SER A 44 -17.73 7.67 7.81
C SER A 44 -17.90 8.67 6.67
N ARG A 45 -18.73 8.34 5.67
CA ARG A 45 -19.14 9.26 4.59
C ARG A 45 -19.71 10.60 5.12
N ARG A 46 -20.15 10.64 6.38
CA ARG A 46 -20.66 11.82 7.09
C ARG A 46 -19.58 12.74 7.69
N GLN A 47 -18.32 12.32 7.70
CA GLN A 47 -17.19 13.10 8.21
C GLN A 47 -16.36 13.75 7.09
N LEU A 48 -16.69 13.45 5.83
CA LEU A 48 -16.20 14.22 4.69
C LEU A 48 -16.99 15.53 4.64
N ALA A 49 -16.29 16.65 4.45
CA ALA A 49 -16.95 17.90 4.17
C ALA A 49 -17.72 17.77 2.85
N ASP A 50 -18.98 18.22 2.79
CA ASP A 50 -19.65 18.40 1.51
C ASP A 50 -18.94 19.54 0.79
N GLU A 51 -18.08 19.17 -0.16
CA GLU A 51 -17.39 20.12 -1.03
C GLU A 51 -18.45 20.69 -2.00
N THR A 52 -18.83 21.96 -1.80
CA THR A 52 -19.68 22.76 -2.71
C THR A 52 -18.85 23.70 -3.56
#